data_AF-A0A7Y3JI75-F1
#
_entry.id   AF-A0A7Y3JI75-F1
#
_cell.length_a   1.000
_cell.length_b   1.000
_cell.length_c   1.000
_cell.angle_alpha   90.00
_cell.angle_beta   90.00
_cell.angle_gamma   90.00
#
_symmetry.space_group_name_H-M   'P 1'
#
loop_
_entity.id
_entity.type
_entity.pdbx_description
1 polymer ?
#
loop_
_entity_poly.entity_id
_entity_poly.type
_entity_poly.pdbx_seq_one_letter_code
_entity_poly.pdbx_strand_id
1 'polypeptide(L)'
;MTVQIVGGIDRSLEVSAPFNLALVYAMQKVPTSKWVSSRKIWTVRDDQEKADALLKALFETGLFSAEEEFQEQNRNDEFLAQFVEAIQARHYSPRTLKSYTYWLKKFFQNYSGRPCQSLGESEINMFLSMIATKENVSASTQNQALAALLFFFRNILDRDVGKLGKVVRAKKPLRLPV
;
A
#
# COMPACT_ATOMS: atom_id res chain seq x y z
N MET A 1 -5.09 17.75 -13.34
CA MET A 1 -6.31 18.49 -12.94
C MET A 1 -6.86 17.79 -11.71
N THR A 2 -6.89 18.44 -10.56
CA THR A 2 -7.22 17.78 -9.29
C THR A 2 -8.61 18.20 -8.85
N VAL A 3 -9.50 17.23 -8.63
CA VAL A 3 -10.81 17.46 -8.00
C VAL A 3 -10.61 17.44 -6.49
N GLN A 4 -11.09 18.45 -5.79
CA GLN A 4 -11.05 18.50 -4.33
C GLN A 4 -12.45 18.25 -3.79
N ILE A 5 -12.57 17.28 -2.89
CA ILE A 5 -13.79 16.98 -2.14
C ILE A 5 -13.47 17.26 -0.67
N VAL A 6 -14.19 18.19 -0.05
CA VAL A 6 -13.97 18.61 1.34
C VAL A 6 -15.30 18.50 2.10
N GLY A 7 -15.24 18.02 3.34
CA GLY A 7 -16.39 18.06 4.25
C GLY A 7 -16.68 19.49 4.70
N GLY A 8 -17.86 20.00 4.35
CA GLY A 8 -18.39 21.28 4.78
C GLY A 8 -18.98 21.23 6.20
N ILE A 9 -19.18 22.43 6.76
CA ILE A 9 -19.52 22.64 8.19
C ILE A 9 -20.93 22.12 8.56
N ASP A 10 -21.80 21.87 7.57
CA ASP A 10 -23.22 21.53 7.78
C ASP A 10 -23.62 20.19 7.16
N ARG A 11 -22.89 19.10 7.49
CA ARG A 11 -23.11 17.76 6.91
C ARG A 11 -23.33 17.84 5.40
N SER A 12 -22.43 18.53 4.72
CA SER A 12 -22.46 18.70 3.28
C SER A 12 -21.07 18.50 2.72
N LEU A 13 -20.96 17.79 1.61
CA LEU A 13 -19.74 17.62 0.87
C LEU A 13 -19.63 18.75 -0.15
N GLU A 14 -18.52 19.49 -0.11
CA GLU A 14 -18.18 20.54 -1.06
C GLU A 14 -17.21 19.97 -2.10
N VAL A 15 -17.61 20.00 -3.38
CA VAL A 15 -16.78 19.54 -4.51
C VAL A 15 -16.37 20.73 -5.35
N SER A 16 -15.06 20.95 -5.45
CA SER A 16 -14.45 22.04 -6.22
C SER A 16 -13.50 21.50 -7.28
N ALA A 17 -13.63 22.00 -8.51
CA ALA A 17 -12.73 21.68 -9.61
C ALA A 17 -12.79 22.75 -10.71
N PRO A 18 -11.73 22.90 -11.53
CA PRO A 18 -11.81 23.68 -12.76
C PRO A 18 -12.90 23.12 -13.69
N PHE A 19 -13.53 24.01 -14.49
CA PHE A 19 -14.69 23.69 -15.33
C PHE A 19 -14.47 22.42 -16.15
N ASN A 20 -15.23 21.37 -15.83
CA ASN A 20 -15.13 20.08 -16.47
C ASN A 20 -16.52 19.52 -16.75
N LEU A 21 -16.84 19.29 -18.03
CA LEU A 21 -18.13 18.79 -18.49
C LEU A 21 -18.50 17.44 -17.89
N ALA A 22 -17.51 16.59 -17.62
CA ALA A 22 -17.75 15.29 -17.02
C ALA A 22 -18.11 15.39 -15.52
N LEU A 23 -17.58 16.39 -14.79
CA LEU A 23 -18.06 16.70 -13.43
C LEU A 23 -19.50 17.20 -13.45
N VAL A 24 -19.85 18.05 -14.41
CA VAL A 24 -21.23 18.54 -14.56
C VAL A 24 -22.18 17.36 -14.85
N TYR A 25 -21.79 16.42 -15.70
CA TYR A 25 -22.59 15.24 -16.02
C TYR A 25 -22.77 14.29 -14.82
N ALA A 26 -21.71 14.05 -14.05
CA ALA A 26 -21.81 13.26 -12.82
C ALA A 26 -22.68 13.95 -11.76
N MET A 27 -22.56 15.27 -11.62
CA MET A 27 -23.36 16.05 -10.65
C MET A 27 -24.84 16.10 -11.03
N GLN A 28 -25.18 16.11 -12.32
CA GLN A 28 -26.57 16.02 -12.78
C GLN A 28 -27.23 14.67 -12.46
N LYS A 29 -26.46 13.58 -12.35
CA LYS A 29 -26.98 12.27 -11.94
C LYS A 29 -27.28 12.17 -10.43
N VAL A 30 -26.81 13.11 -9.61
CA VAL A 30 -27.03 13.12 -8.16
C VAL A 30 -28.25 14.00 -7.82
N PRO A 31 -29.36 13.46 -7.30
CA PRO A 31 -30.63 14.18 -7.12
C PRO A 31 -30.62 15.38 -6.16
N THR A 32 -29.56 15.57 -5.37
CA THR A 32 -29.48 16.61 -4.33
C THR A 32 -28.28 17.54 -4.51
N SER A 33 -27.61 17.50 -5.66
CA SER A 33 -26.49 18.40 -5.93
C SER A 33 -27.00 19.83 -6.15
N LYS A 34 -26.37 20.81 -5.49
CA LYS A 34 -26.65 22.23 -5.71
C LYS A 34 -25.38 22.93 -6.16
N TRP A 35 -25.47 23.64 -7.27
CA TRP A 35 -24.39 24.52 -7.70
C TRP A 35 -24.42 25.82 -6.90
N VAL A 36 -23.31 26.13 -6.22
CA VAL A 36 -23.13 27.39 -5.49
C VAL A 36 -22.21 28.29 -6.33
N SER A 37 -22.83 29.18 -7.11
CA SER A 37 -22.13 30.07 -8.06
C SER A 37 -21.12 31.01 -7.40
N SER A 38 -21.38 31.45 -6.16
CA SER A 38 -20.50 32.36 -5.41
C SER A 38 -19.15 31.73 -5.04
N ARG A 39 -19.10 30.41 -4.89
CA ARG A 39 -17.90 29.65 -4.49
C ARG A 39 -17.37 28.73 -5.59
N LYS A 40 -18.08 28.62 -6.72
CA LYS A 40 -17.79 27.66 -7.82
C LYS A 40 -17.68 26.21 -7.33
N ILE A 41 -18.51 25.84 -6.36
CA ILE A 41 -18.53 24.50 -5.76
C ILE A 41 -19.90 23.86 -5.95
N TRP A 42 -19.90 22.53 -6.04
CA TRP A 42 -21.10 21.73 -5.86
C TRP A 42 -21.23 21.37 -4.39
N THR A 43 -22.43 21.52 -3.83
CA THR A 43 -22.75 21.03 -2.49
C THR A 43 -23.67 19.83 -2.60
N VAL A 44 -23.29 18.74 -1.94
CA VAL A 44 -24.09 17.52 -1.81
C VAL A 44 -24.33 17.29 -0.33
N ARG A 45 -25.54 16.89 0.07
CA ARG A 45 -25.82 16.56 1.47
C ARG A 45 -25.03 15.30 1.87
N ASP A 46 -24.33 15.33 2.99
CA ASP A 46 -23.53 14.25 3.56
C ASP A 46 -24.47 13.12 4.01
N ASP A 47 -24.64 12.17 3.11
CA ASP A 47 -25.48 10.99 3.22
C ASP A 47 -24.74 9.88 2.48
N GLN A 48 -24.48 8.76 3.16
CA GLN A 48 -23.55 7.74 2.69
C GLN A 48 -23.97 7.15 1.35
N GLU A 49 -25.28 6.93 1.14
CA GLU A 49 -25.82 6.47 -0.15
C GLU A 49 -25.58 7.47 -1.29
N LYS A 50 -25.58 8.78 -0.97
CA LYS A 50 -25.38 9.84 -1.96
C LYS A 50 -23.91 10.09 -2.23
N ALA A 51 -23.05 9.90 -1.24
CA ALA A 51 -21.60 9.86 -1.42
C ALA A 51 -21.21 8.70 -2.34
N ASP A 52 -21.78 7.51 -2.12
CA ASP A 52 -21.53 6.33 -2.97
C ASP A 52 -22.05 6.54 -4.40
N ALA A 53 -23.25 7.09 -4.56
CA ALA A 53 -23.81 7.41 -5.87
C ALA A 53 -22.97 8.48 -6.61
N LEU A 54 -22.46 9.47 -5.88
CA LEU A 54 -21.58 10.49 -6.42
C LEU A 54 -20.24 9.89 -6.84
N LEU A 55 -19.61 9.09 -5.99
CA LEU A 55 -18.37 8.39 -6.31
C LEU A 55 -18.55 7.46 -7.52
N LYS A 56 -19.66 6.75 -7.62
CA LYS A 56 -19.97 5.91 -8.79
C LYS A 56 -20.15 6.72 -10.07
N ALA A 57 -20.94 7.80 -10.03
CA ALA A 57 -21.18 8.65 -11.18
C ALA A 57 -19.90 9.35 -11.65
N LEU A 58 -19.07 9.77 -10.69
CA LEU A 58 -17.77 10.34 -10.95
C LEU A 58 -16.85 9.25 -11.58
N PHE A 59 -16.87 8.00 -11.09
CA PHE A 59 -16.01 6.91 -11.58
C PHE A 59 -16.35 6.55 -13.03
N GLU A 60 -17.65 6.47 -13.36
CA GLU A 60 -18.14 6.25 -14.72
C GLU A 60 -17.66 7.29 -15.74
N THR A 61 -17.30 8.50 -15.29
CA THR A 61 -16.81 9.56 -16.17
C THR A 61 -15.31 9.48 -16.46
N GLY A 62 -14.57 8.56 -15.82
CA GLY A 62 -13.12 8.41 -15.99
C GLY A 62 -12.30 9.58 -15.44
N LEU A 63 -12.90 10.45 -14.62
CA LEU A 63 -12.25 11.66 -14.09
C LEU A 63 -11.22 11.36 -12.99
N PHE A 64 -11.37 10.21 -12.35
CA PHE A 64 -10.43 9.61 -11.39
C PHE A 64 -10.52 8.10 -11.58
N SER A 65 -9.38 7.44 -11.52
CA SER A 65 -9.32 6.01 -11.33
C SER A 65 -9.36 5.79 -9.83
N ALA A 66 -10.44 5.21 -9.33
CA ALA A 66 -10.41 4.65 -8.00
C ALA A 66 -9.56 3.37 -8.06
N GLU A 67 -8.61 3.26 -7.13
CA GLU A 67 -8.29 2.00 -6.46
C GLU A 67 -7.31 1.02 -7.14
N GLU A 68 -6.02 1.38 -7.17
CA GLU A 68 -4.97 0.37 -6.93
C GLU A 68 -4.46 0.46 -5.47
N GLU A 69 -4.19 1.67 -4.98
CA GLU A 69 -3.54 1.87 -3.65
C GLU A 69 -4.41 1.43 -2.46
N PHE A 70 -5.72 1.73 -2.44
CA PHE A 70 -6.61 1.36 -1.32
C PHE A 70 -6.85 -0.15 -1.23
N GLN A 71 -6.99 -0.82 -2.38
CA GLN A 71 -7.18 -2.27 -2.46
C GLN A 71 -5.88 -3.01 -2.13
N GLU A 72 -4.73 -2.49 -2.58
CA GLU A 72 -3.43 -3.08 -2.27
C GLU A 72 -3.06 -2.92 -0.79
N GLN A 73 -3.37 -1.79 -0.17
CA GLN A 73 -3.12 -1.58 1.27
C GLN A 73 -3.94 -2.55 2.13
N ASN A 74 -5.24 -2.71 1.86
CA ASN A 74 -6.08 -3.69 2.56
C ASN A 74 -5.56 -5.12 2.38
N ARG A 75 -5.13 -5.47 1.16
CA ARG A 75 -4.57 -6.79 0.86
C ARG A 75 -3.23 -7.04 1.55
N ASN A 76 -2.37 -6.02 1.64
CA ASN A 76 -1.10 -6.11 2.37
C ASN A 76 -1.33 -6.34 3.86
N ASP A 77 -2.36 -5.72 4.44
CA ASP A 77 -2.74 -5.93 5.83
C ASP A 77 -3.27 -7.36 6.06
N GLU A 78 -4.05 -7.92 5.13
CA GLU A 78 -4.45 -9.33 5.15
C GLU A 78 -3.24 -10.27 5.08
N PHE A 79 -2.29 -10.01 4.18
CA PHE A 79 -1.06 -10.80 4.06
C PHE A 79 -0.19 -10.71 5.31
N LEU A 80 -0.12 -9.55 5.96
CA LEU A 80 0.58 -9.38 7.22
C LEU A 80 -0.08 -10.19 8.35
N ALA A 81 -1.42 -10.23 8.40
CA ALA A 81 -2.15 -11.03 9.38
C ALA A 81 -1.84 -12.52 9.19
N GLN A 82 -1.98 -13.04 7.96
CA GLN A 82 -1.64 -14.43 7.62
C GLN A 82 -0.18 -14.77 7.96
N PHE A 83 0.74 -13.84 7.68
CA PHE A 83 2.15 -14.01 8.00
C PHE A 83 2.41 -14.11 9.51
N VAL A 84 1.76 -13.26 10.31
CA VAL A 84 1.86 -13.29 11.78
C VAL A 84 1.33 -14.62 12.33
N GLU A 85 0.14 -15.05 11.87
CA GLU A 85 -0.46 -16.32 12.27
C GLU A 85 0.45 -17.50 11.91
N ALA A 86 1.00 -17.52 10.70
CA ALA A 86 1.90 -18.56 10.23
C ALA A 86 3.18 -18.66 11.08
N ILE A 87 3.74 -17.53 11.52
CA ILE A 87 4.92 -17.51 12.40
C ILE A 87 4.56 -17.98 13.81
N GLN A 88 3.42 -17.55 14.35
CA GLN A 88 2.96 -17.95 15.68
C GLN A 88 2.65 -19.44 15.75
N ALA A 89 1.98 -20.00 14.73
CA ALA A 89 1.68 -21.43 14.62
C ALA A 89 2.94 -22.32 14.60
N ARG A 90 4.08 -21.77 14.15
CA ARG A 90 5.38 -22.44 14.16
C ARG A 90 6.19 -22.17 15.42
N HIS A 91 5.60 -21.52 16.42
CA HIS A 91 6.21 -21.22 17.72
C HIS A 91 7.56 -20.48 17.65
N TYR A 92 7.72 -19.60 16.66
CA TYR A 92 8.89 -18.71 16.63
C TYR A 92 8.89 -17.77 17.85
N SER A 93 10.09 -17.38 18.29
CA SER A 93 10.21 -16.46 19.41
C SER A 93 9.50 -15.12 19.14
N PRO A 94 8.96 -14.44 20.16
CA PRO A 94 8.35 -13.11 20.01
C PRO A 94 9.30 -12.08 19.36
N ARG A 95 10.61 -12.24 19.62
CA ARG A 95 11.65 -11.41 19.00
C ARG A 95 11.76 -11.65 17.50
N THR A 96 11.68 -12.91 17.06
CA THR A 96 11.69 -13.26 15.64
C THR A 96 10.45 -12.73 14.94
N LEU A 97 9.27 -12.93 15.54
CA LEU A 97 8.01 -12.38 15.02
C LEU A 97 8.13 -10.87 14.79
N LYS A 98 8.55 -10.11 15.82
CA LYS A 98 8.72 -8.66 15.71
C LYS A 98 9.69 -8.26 14.59
N SER A 99 10.83 -8.94 14.49
CA SER A 99 11.83 -8.67 13.44
C SER A 99 11.26 -8.97 12.05
N TYR A 100 10.60 -10.11 11.89
CA TYR A 100 10.08 -10.55 10.60
C TYR A 100 8.94 -9.66 10.11
N THR A 101 7.98 -9.33 10.98
CA THR A 101 6.88 -8.42 10.64
C THR A 101 7.39 -7.03 10.30
N TYR A 102 8.43 -6.54 10.98
CA TYR A 102 9.06 -5.26 10.64
C TYR A 102 9.62 -5.26 9.21
N TRP A 103 10.38 -6.30 8.83
CA TRP A 103 10.97 -6.39 7.50
C TRP A 103 9.93 -6.54 6.40
N LEU A 104 8.86 -7.31 6.64
CA LEU A 104 7.78 -7.47 5.67
C LEU A 104 7.03 -6.15 5.45
N LYS A 105 6.66 -5.43 6.52
CA LYS A 105 6.04 -4.10 6.42
C LYS A 105 6.91 -3.12 5.63
N LYS A 106 8.20 -3.10 5.92
CA LYS A 106 9.15 -2.23 5.23
C LYS A 106 9.30 -2.57 3.76
N PHE A 107 9.24 -3.85 3.41
CA PHE A 107 9.25 -4.31 2.02
C PHE A 107 7.99 -3.86 1.27
N PHE A 108 6.80 -4.02 1.86
CA PHE A 108 5.55 -3.51 1.28
C PHE A 108 5.57 -2.00 1.07
N GLN A 109 6.09 -1.24 2.03
CA GLN A 109 6.25 0.21 1.90
C GLN A 109 7.21 0.59 0.75
N ASN A 110 8.29 -0.16 0.55
CA ASN A 110 9.22 0.10 -0.55
C ASN A 110 8.60 -0.17 -1.94
N TYR A 111 7.54 -0.96 -2.01
CA TYR A 111 6.85 -1.35 -3.24
C TYR A 111 5.35 -1.02 -3.21
N SER A 112 4.94 0.05 -2.51
CA SER A 112 3.52 0.37 -2.26
C SER A 112 2.66 0.59 -3.51
N GLY A 113 3.28 0.78 -4.68
CA GLY A 113 2.60 0.88 -5.99
C GLY A 113 2.73 -0.38 -6.85
N ARG A 114 3.11 -1.54 -6.28
CA ARG A 114 3.21 -2.81 -7.01
C ARG A 114 2.60 -3.94 -6.18
N PRO A 115 1.72 -4.79 -6.79
CA PRO A 115 1.15 -5.92 -6.10
C PRO A 115 2.23 -6.85 -5.55
N CYS A 116 2.18 -7.20 -4.26
CA CYS A 116 3.24 -8.00 -3.65
C CYS A 116 3.46 -9.37 -4.32
N GLN A 117 2.41 -9.92 -4.94
CA GLN A 117 2.46 -11.18 -5.69
C GLN A 117 3.25 -11.05 -7.01
N SER A 118 3.33 -9.84 -7.58
CA SER A 118 4.11 -9.57 -8.79
C SER A 118 5.61 -9.46 -8.52
N LEU A 119 6.00 -9.24 -7.27
CA LEU A 119 7.39 -9.10 -6.84
C LEU A 119 8.10 -10.46 -6.84
N GLY A 120 9.42 -10.46 -6.99
CA GLY A 120 10.20 -11.69 -6.95
C GLY A 120 11.65 -11.47 -6.58
N GLU A 121 12.52 -12.32 -7.12
CA GLU A 121 13.96 -12.32 -6.82
C GLU A 121 14.62 -10.96 -7.06
N SER A 122 14.27 -10.28 -8.16
CA SER A 122 14.85 -8.98 -8.51
C SER A 122 14.54 -7.92 -7.44
N GLU A 123 13.28 -7.84 -7.03
CA GLU A 123 12.80 -6.88 -6.03
C GLU A 123 13.34 -7.20 -4.64
N ILE A 124 13.46 -8.48 -4.28
CA ILE A 124 14.12 -8.90 -3.04
C ILE A 124 15.58 -8.45 -3.05
N ASN A 125 16.33 -8.73 -4.12
CA ASN A 125 17.74 -8.35 -4.22
C ASN A 125 17.94 -6.82 -4.20
N MET A 126 17.08 -6.08 -4.89
CA MET A 126 17.11 -4.62 -4.90
C MET A 126 16.83 -4.06 -3.51
N PHE A 127 15.82 -4.59 -2.81
CA PHE A 127 15.51 -4.19 -1.44
C PHE A 127 16.65 -4.49 -0.47
N LEU A 128 17.22 -5.69 -0.52
CA LEU A 128 18.34 -6.09 0.35
C LEU A 128 19.61 -5.27 0.08
N SER A 129 19.85 -4.88 -1.17
CA SER A 129 20.96 -4.00 -1.54
C SER A 129 20.70 -2.57 -1.06
N MET A 130 19.46 -2.09 -1.17
CA MET A 130 19.04 -0.77 -0.71
C MET A 130 19.25 -0.63 0.80
N ILE A 131 18.77 -1.57 1.62
CA ILE A 131 18.96 -1.48 3.08
C ILE A 131 20.44 -1.62 3.48
N ALA A 132 21.23 -2.40 2.73
CA ALA A 132 22.66 -2.55 3.00
C ALA A 132 23.45 -1.28 2.65
N THR A 133 23.04 -0.53 1.62
CA THR A 133 23.79 0.64 1.12
C THR A 133 23.25 1.96 1.68
N LYS A 134 21.93 2.18 1.63
CA LYS A 134 21.29 3.43 2.07
C LYS A 134 21.13 3.50 3.58
N GLU A 135 20.83 2.38 4.22
CA GLU A 135 20.61 2.33 5.68
C GLU A 135 21.79 1.69 6.43
N ASN A 136 22.82 1.26 5.70
CA ASN A 136 24.06 0.71 6.24
C ASN A 136 23.84 -0.42 7.26
N VAL A 137 22.83 -1.28 7.03
CA VAL A 137 22.49 -2.35 7.97
C VAL A 137 23.56 -3.44 7.99
N SER A 138 23.78 -4.05 9.16
CA SER A 138 24.74 -5.16 9.29
C SER A 138 24.36 -6.37 8.44
N ALA A 139 25.34 -7.23 8.14
CA ALA A 139 25.08 -8.50 7.46
C ALA A 139 24.07 -9.40 8.19
N SER A 140 24.08 -9.40 9.53
CA SER A 140 23.11 -10.15 10.32
C SER A 140 21.69 -9.59 10.17
N THR A 141 21.58 -8.27 10.10
CA THR A 141 20.31 -7.56 9.89
C THR A 141 19.76 -7.84 8.49
N GLN A 142 20.61 -7.77 7.46
CA GLN A 142 20.23 -8.12 6.08
C GLN A 142 19.77 -9.58 5.98
N ASN A 143 20.44 -10.51 6.67
CA ASN A 143 20.02 -11.92 6.70
C ASN A 143 18.67 -12.13 7.39
N GLN A 144 18.35 -11.35 8.44
CA GLN A 144 17.02 -11.39 9.07
C GLN A 144 15.93 -10.89 8.11
N ALA A 145 16.21 -9.80 7.38
CA ALA A 145 15.30 -9.29 6.36
C ALA A 145 15.06 -10.34 5.26
N LEU A 146 16.14 -10.92 4.73
CA LEU A 146 16.07 -11.97 3.72
C LEU A 146 15.24 -13.17 4.20
N ALA A 147 15.50 -13.66 5.42
CA ALA A 147 14.78 -14.81 5.97
C ALA A 147 13.27 -14.52 6.13
N ALA A 148 12.91 -13.31 6.56
CA ALA A 148 11.51 -12.89 6.67
C ALA A 148 10.81 -12.88 5.30
N LEU A 149 11.47 -12.34 4.26
CA LEU A 149 10.93 -12.29 2.91
C LEU A 149 10.78 -13.70 2.32
N LEU A 150 11.81 -14.54 2.41
CA LEU A 150 11.72 -15.93 1.95
C LEU A 150 10.60 -16.70 2.66
N PHE A 151 10.41 -16.47 3.96
CA PHE A 151 9.30 -17.06 4.69
C PHE A 151 7.95 -16.61 4.12
N PHE A 152 7.78 -15.31 3.87
CA PHE A 152 6.55 -14.75 3.31
C PHE A 152 6.22 -15.39 1.96
N PHE A 153 7.14 -15.33 1.00
CA PHE A 153 6.89 -15.86 -0.33
C PHE A 153 6.59 -17.37 -0.31
N ARG A 154 7.34 -18.15 0.48
CA ARG A 154 7.16 -19.60 0.55
C ARG A 154 5.88 -20.02 1.27
N ASN A 155 5.54 -19.38 2.38
CA ASN A 155 4.49 -19.88 3.27
C ASN A 155 3.15 -19.15 3.11
N ILE A 156 3.14 -17.95 2.51
CA ILE A 156 1.93 -17.13 2.34
C ILE A 156 1.55 -17.05 0.87
N LEU A 157 2.52 -16.83 -0.02
CA LEU A 157 2.28 -16.79 -1.48
C LEU A 157 2.46 -18.16 -2.16
N ASP A 158 2.81 -19.20 -1.42
CA ASP A 158 3.12 -20.55 -1.90
C ASP A 158 4.06 -20.56 -3.14
N ARG A 159 5.01 -19.62 -3.14
CA ARG A 159 5.92 -19.38 -4.26
C ARG A 159 7.36 -19.57 -3.80
N ASP A 160 8.06 -20.47 -4.47
CA ASP A 160 9.51 -20.55 -4.34
C ASP A 160 10.14 -19.42 -5.17
N VAL A 161 10.54 -18.35 -4.49
CA VAL A 161 11.49 -17.38 -5.06
C VAL A 161 12.81 -18.11 -5.08
N GLY A 162 13.20 -18.60 -6.26
CA GLY A 162 14.21 -19.64 -6.47
C GLY A 162 15.59 -19.37 -5.85
N LYS A 163 16.67 -19.85 -6.49
CA LYS A 163 18.02 -19.52 -5.98
C LYS A 163 18.24 -18.04 -6.22
N LEU A 164 18.05 -17.21 -5.17
CA LEU A 164 18.47 -15.81 -5.15
C LEU A 164 19.96 -15.76 -5.52
N GLY A 165 20.23 -15.64 -6.81
CA GLY A 165 21.57 -15.70 -7.38
C GLY A 165 22.31 -14.45 -6.92
N LYS A 166 23.56 -14.62 -6.48
CA LYS A 166 24.41 -13.54 -5.95
C LYS A 166 23.61 -12.50 -5.14
N VAL A 167 22.81 -12.92 -4.15
CA VAL A 167 22.48 -11.99 -3.05
C VAL A 167 23.83 -11.44 -2.62
N VAL A 168 24.03 -10.13 -2.74
CA VAL A 168 25.22 -9.45 -2.24
C VAL A 168 25.15 -9.58 -0.73
N ARG A 169 25.55 -10.76 -0.23
CA ARG A 169 25.70 -11.05 1.17
C ARG A 169 26.72 -10.04 1.65
N ALA A 170 26.29 -9.14 2.54
CA ALA A 170 27.23 -8.30 3.25
C ALA A 170 28.33 -9.19 3.87
N LYS A 171 29.60 -8.81 3.63
CA LYS A 171 30.76 -9.56 4.12
C LYS A 171 30.61 -9.79 5.62
N LYS A 172 30.75 -11.04 6.08
CA LYS A 172 30.83 -11.35 7.51
C LYS A 172 32.01 -10.56 8.10
N PRO A 173 31.84 -9.80 9.19
CA PRO A 173 32.98 -9.29 9.93
C PRO A 173 33.78 -10.49 10.47
N LEU A 174 35.09 -10.52 10.20
CA LEU A 174 35.99 -11.48 10.83
C LEU A 174 35.96 -11.24 12.34
N ARG A 175 35.49 -12.21 13.12
CA ARG A 175 35.69 -12.18 14.56
C ARG A 175 37.08 -12.71 14.83
N LEU A 176 37.98 -11.83 15.27
CA LEU A 176 39.24 -12.23 15.85
C LEU A 176 38.96 -12.85 17.23
N PRO A 177 39.57 -14.00 17.58
CA PRO A 177 39.50 -14.53 18.94
C PRO A 177 40.11 -13.53 19.92
N VAL A 178 39.49 -13.37 21.09
CA VAL A 178 40.06 -12.65 22.25
C VAL A 178 40.86 -13.63 23.09
#